data_AF-A0A965PC03-F1
#
_entry.id   AF-A0A965PC03-F1
#
_cell.length_a   1.000
_cell.length_b   1.000
_cell.length_c   1.000
_cell.angle_alpha   90.00
_cell.angle_beta   90.00
_cell.angle_gamma   90.00
#
_symmetry.space_group_name_H-M   'P 1'
#
loop_
_entity.id
_entity.type
_entity.pdbx_description
1 polymer ?
#
loop_
_entity_poly.entity_id
_entity_poly.type
_entity_poly.pdbx_seq_one_letter_code
_entity_poly.pdbx_strand_id
1 'polypeptide(L)'
;MSASLEFKEIPGFADALRREAAVRQQAWVEPHTRICGVRVRKLTLRDIVILEEIRNGFFCPWRFDNDEEFLSHCAQLVWWLSDCPKPDFDSKRAFQPLVAGHRKRLLDHLARQPERLAKDVADYLKTQFLDAPKGSSGTGGQAIAATPAYIADTLAAAGLFEGMDKLMDAPVVQTWQLLRLAARRVYGVPATNESDRIACDFLGNLNGKN
;
A
#
# COMPACT_ATOMS: atom_id res chain seq x y z
N MET A 1 -49.32 -7.65 10.99
CA MET A 1 -48.19 -8.54 11.34
C MET A 1 -46.93 -7.69 11.30
N SER A 2 -46.30 -7.40 12.44
CA SER A 2 -45.01 -6.69 12.44
C SER A 2 -43.94 -7.67 11.97
N ALA A 3 -43.32 -7.41 10.82
CA ALA A 3 -42.13 -8.15 10.42
C ALA A 3 -41.03 -7.87 11.45
N SER A 4 -40.75 -8.84 12.33
CA SER A 4 -39.56 -8.80 13.16
C SER A 4 -38.37 -9.02 12.24
N LEU A 5 -37.58 -7.97 12.02
CA LEU A 5 -36.30 -8.08 11.35
C LEU A 5 -35.38 -8.90 12.26
N GLU A 6 -35.17 -10.18 11.93
CA GLU A 6 -34.18 -11.00 12.63
C GLU A 6 -32.78 -10.52 12.26
N PHE A 7 -32.00 -10.13 13.28
CA PHE A 7 -30.58 -9.83 13.11
C PHE A 7 -29.83 -11.13 12.81
N LYS A 8 -29.29 -11.22 11.58
CA LYS A 8 -28.44 -12.34 11.17
C LYS A 8 -26.98 -11.91 11.23
N GLU A 9 -26.21 -12.55 12.10
CA GLU A 9 -24.78 -12.30 12.19
C GLU A 9 -24.07 -12.87 10.96
N ILE A 10 -23.21 -12.06 10.31
CA ILE A 10 -22.36 -12.50 9.20
C ILE A 10 -21.04 -13.00 9.80
N PRO A 11 -20.71 -14.30 9.68
CA PRO A 11 -19.49 -14.85 10.27
C PRO A 11 -18.23 -14.10 9.78
N GLY A 12 -17.37 -13.70 10.71
CA GLY A 12 -16.08 -13.03 10.41
C GLY A 12 -16.18 -11.55 10.02
N PHE A 13 -17.37 -11.00 9.80
CA PHE A 13 -17.55 -9.59 9.41
C PHE A 13 -17.13 -8.61 10.51
N ALA A 14 -17.56 -8.87 11.76
CA ALA A 14 -17.22 -8.00 12.90
C ALA A 14 -15.71 -8.02 13.23
N ASP A 15 -15.05 -9.17 13.04
CA ASP A 15 -13.60 -9.29 13.21
C ASP A 15 -12.86 -8.55 12.09
N ALA A 16 -13.32 -8.67 10.84
CA ALA A 16 -12.74 -7.94 9.71
C ALA A 16 -12.85 -6.42 9.93
N LEU A 17 -14.02 -5.92 10.33
CA LEU A 17 -14.21 -4.50 10.65
C LEU A 17 -13.26 -4.01 11.75
N ARG A 18 -13.10 -4.78 12.83
CA ARG A 18 -12.17 -4.43 13.92
C ARG A 18 -10.72 -4.40 13.45
N ARG A 19 -10.29 -5.37 12.63
CA ARG A 19 -8.94 -5.41 12.06
C ARG A 19 -8.68 -4.20 11.16
N GLU A 20 -9.61 -3.88 10.25
CA GLU A 20 -9.48 -2.72 9.38
C GLU A 20 -9.43 -1.41 10.17
N ALA A 21 -10.31 -1.23 11.15
CA ALA A 21 -10.31 -0.04 12.00
C ALA A 21 -8.99 0.13 12.77
N ALA A 22 -8.45 -0.97 13.31
CA ALA A 22 -7.17 -0.96 14.00
C ALA A 22 -6.02 -0.57 13.06
N VAL A 23 -5.96 -1.15 11.85
CA VAL A 23 -4.94 -0.80 10.84
C VAL A 23 -5.04 0.68 10.45
N ARG A 24 -6.25 1.18 10.23
CA ARG A 24 -6.47 2.59 9.87
C ARG A 24 -6.00 3.54 10.96
N GLN A 25 -6.32 3.26 12.22
CA GLN A 25 -5.88 4.06 13.36
C GLN A 25 -4.36 3.99 13.55
N GLN A 26 -3.76 2.80 13.45
CA GLN A 26 -2.32 2.62 13.56
C GLN A 26 -1.54 3.43 12.53
N ALA A 27 -2.11 3.69 11.35
CA ALA A 27 -1.49 4.54 10.34
C ALA A 27 -1.16 5.95 10.86
N TRP A 28 -1.94 6.46 11.82
CA TRP A 28 -1.81 7.80 12.40
C TRP A 28 -0.93 7.87 13.66
N VAL A 29 -0.63 6.73 14.30
CA VAL A 29 0.11 6.67 15.59
C VAL A 29 1.62 6.47 15.42
N GLU A 30 2.11 6.45 14.17
CA GLU A 30 3.55 6.32 13.83
C GLU A 30 4.34 5.15 14.46
N PRO A 31 3.85 3.90 14.46
CA PRO A 31 4.72 2.78 14.81
C PRO A 31 5.76 2.53 13.68
N HIS A 32 7.02 2.31 14.05
CA HIS A 32 8.02 1.81 13.12
C HIS A 32 7.63 0.40 12.66
N THR A 33 7.58 0.19 11.34
CA THR A 33 7.28 -1.11 10.76
C THR A 33 8.56 -1.93 10.59
N ARG A 34 8.43 -3.25 10.65
CA ARG A 34 9.54 -4.18 10.39
C ARG A 34 9.16 -5.17 9.30
N ILE A 35 10.10 -5.45 8.41
CA ILE A 35 9.98 -6.49 7.38
C ILE A 35 11.19 -7.41 7.54
N CYS A 36 10.97 -8.72 7.77
CA CYS A 36 12.04 -9.70 7.98
C CYS A 36 13.04 -9.28 9.09
N GLY A 37 12.53 -8.61 10.14
CA GLY A 37 13.31 -8.08 11.27
C GLY A 37 14.05 -6.75 10.98
N VAL A 38 13.99 -6.24 9.76
CA VAL A 38 14.61 -4.97 9.35
C VAL A 38 13.62 -3.84 9.60
N ARG A 39 14.05 -2.78 10.31
CA ARG A 39 13.25 -1.56 10.48
C ARG A 39 13.14 -0.84 9.15
N VAL A 40 11.91 -0.51 8.77
CA VAL A 40 11.60 0.24 7.55
C VAL A 40 10.75 1.46 7.90
N ARG A 41 10.96 2.54 7.16
CA ARG A 41 10.08 3.72 7.23
C ARG A 41 8.77 3.45 6.51
N LYS A 42 7.79 4.33 6.73
CA LYS A 42 6.52 4.28 6.02
C LYS A 42 6.74 4.60 4.54
N LEU A 43 6.01 3.90 3.68
CA LEU A 43 5.99 4.18 2.25
C LEU A 43 5.33 5.54 2.01
N THR A 44 5.97 6.40 1.21
CA THR A 44 5.45 7.71 0.79
C THR A 44 5.12 7.71 -0.70
N LEU A 45 4.38 8.73 -1.19
CA LEU A 45 4.15 8.85 -2.64
C LEU A 45 5.46 9.07 -3.40
N ARG A 46 6.41 9.80 -2.80
CA ARG A 46 7.76 9.96 -3.35
C ARG A 46 8.46 8.62 -3.54
N ASP A 47 8.32 7.72 -2.57
CA ASP A 47 8.90 6.38 -2.67
C ASP A 47 8.28 5.58 -3.80
N ILE A 48 6.96 5.65 -3.98
CA ILE A 48 6.28 4.96 -5.08
C ILE A 48 6.83 5.42 -6.42
N VAL A 49 6.94 6.74 -6.64
CA VAL A 49 7.50 7.31 -7.88
C VAL A 49 8.94 6.88 -8.10
N ILE A 50 9.78 6.89 -7.05
CA ILE A 50 11.18 6.46 -7.19
C ILE A 50 11.27 4.94 -7.43
N LEU A 51 10.46 4.15 -6.74
CA LEU A 51 10.40 2.69 -6.91
C LEU A 51 9.92 2.31 -8.32
N GLU A 52 9.01 3.09 -8.90
CA GLU A 52 8.58 2.99 -10.30
C GLU A 52 9.73 3.35 -11.26
N GLU A 53 10.45 4.45 -11.02
CA GLU A 53 11.59 4.86 -11.85
C GLU A 53 12.72 3.82 -11.86
N ILE A 54 13.01 3.21 -10.71
CA ILE A 54 13.99 2.11 -10.60
C ILE A 54 13.41 0.74 -10.99
N ARG A 55 12.21 0.72 -11.58
CA ARG A 55 11.53 -0.45 -12.14
C ARG A 55 11.31 -1.58 -11.14
N ASN A 56 10.88 -1.25 -9.93
CA ASN A 56 10.45 -2.26 -8.99
C ASN A 56 9.11 -2.87 -9.44
N GLY A 57 9.05 -4.21 -9.53
CA GLY A 57 7.91 -4.94 -10.09
C GLY A 57 6.59 -4.79 -9.31
N PHE A 58 6.59 -4.27 -8.08
CA PHE A 58 5.35 -3.97 -7.36
C PHE A 58 4.67 -2.67 -7.81
N PHE A 59 5.42 -1.76 -8.44
CA PHE A 59 4.93 -0.42 -8.80
C PHE A 59 4.93 -0.19 -10.31
N CYS A 60 5.68 -0.98 -11.08
CA CYS A 60 5.57 -1.02 -12.53
C CYS A 60 4.66 -2.17 -12.98
N PRO A 61 3.96 -2.05 -14.14
CA PRO A 61 3.07 -3.06 -14.68
C PRO A 61 3.82 -4.24 -15.32
N TRP A 62 4.78 -4.82 -14.59
CA TRP A 62 5.56 -5.98 -15.01
C TRP A 62 5.05 -7.22 -14.31
N ARG A 63 5.10 -8.35 -15.01
CA ARG A 63 4.86 -9.67 -14.42
C ARG A 63 6.20 -10.16 -13.86
N PHE A 64 6.17 -10.77 -12.68
CA PHE A 64 7.33 -11.52 -12.19
C PHE A 64 7.42 -12.81 -13.01
N ASP A 65 8.53 -12.99 -13.72
CA ASP A 65 8.76 -14.16 -14.57
C ASP A 65 9.22 -15.37 -13.76
N ASN A 66 9.83 -15.15 -12.58
CA ASN A 66 10.27 -16.21 -11.67
C ASN A 66 10.36 -15.76 -10.20
N ASP A 67 10.53 -16.74 -9.29
CA ASP A 67 10.59 -16.51 -7.84
C ASP A 67 11.84 -15.70 -7.41
N GLU A 68 12.96 -15.83 -8.11
CA GLU A 68 14.19 -15.08 -7.81
C GLU A 68 14.02 -13.57 -8.10
N GLU A 69 13.37 -13.26 -9.21
CA GLU A 69 12.99 -11.89 -9.56
C GLU A 69 12.02 -11.30 -8.53
N PHE A 70 10.99 -12.06 -8.14
CA PHE A 70 10.06 -11.65 -7.09
C PHE A 70 10.78 -11.35 -5.76
N LEU A 71 11.68 -12.24 -5.32
CA LEU A 71 12.47 -12.04 -4.11
C LEU A 71 13.44 -10.86 -4.23
N SER A 72 13.99 -10.62 -5.42
CA SER A 72 14.84 -9.47 -5.70
C SER A 72 14.08 -8.16 -5.56
N HIS A 73 12.84 -8.09 -6.04
CA HIS A 73 11.97 -6.93 -5.86
C HIS A 73 11.53 -6.75 -4.40
N CYS A 74 11.28 -7.83 -3.67
CA CYS A 74 11.07 -7.79 -2.21
C CYS A 74 12.28 -7.17 -1.50
N ALA A 75 13.48 -7.65 -1.82
CA ALA A 75 14.71 -7.16 -1.20
C ALA A 75 15.01 -5.70 -1.59
N GLN A 76 14.72 -5.31 -2.82
CA GLN A 76 14.85 -3.92 -3.30
C GLN A 76 13.92 -2.99 -2.52
N LEU A 77 12.67 -3.39 -2.28
CA LEU A 77 11.71 -2.62 -1.49
C LEU A 77 12.21 -2.44 -0.05
N VAL A 78 12.62 -3.54 0.61
CA VAL A 78 13.13 -3.48 1.98
C VAL A 78 14.39 -2.63 2.06
N TRP A 79 15.32 -2.79 1.12
CA TRP A 79 16.50 -1.95 1.05
C TRP A 79 16.12 -0.49 0.93
N TRP A 80 15.22 -0.13 0.00
CA TRP A 80 14.77 1.25 -0.24
C TRP A 80 14.19 1.92 1.01
N LEU A 81 13.34 1.21 1.74
CA LEU A 81 12.66 1.72 2.92
C LEU A 81 13.45 1.57 4.22
N SER A 82 14.53 0.78 4.23
CA SER A 82 15.41 0.68 5.39
C SER A 82 16.22 1.96 5.63
N ASP A 83 16.73 2.09 6.86
CA ASP A 83 17.69 3.11 7.27
C ASP A 83 19.08 2.94 6.62
N CYS A 84 19.28 1.92 5.76
CA CYS A 84 20.55 1.76 5.06
C CYS A 84 20.83 2.98 4.19
N PRO A 85 22.10 3.44 4.13
CA PRO A 85 22.50 4.51 3.24
C PRO A 85 22.10 4.20 1.79
N LYS A 86 21.59 5.21 1.09
CA LYS A 86 21.27 5.13 -0.34
C LYS A 86 22.36 5.86 -1.12
N PRO A 87 22.74 5.37 -2.31
CA PRO A 87 23.62 6.15 -3.16
C PRO A 87 22.90 7.46 -3.52
N ASP A 88 23.60 8.59 -3.43
CA ASP A 88 23.10 9.80 -4.09
C ASP A 88 23.02 9.51 -5.58
N PHE A 89 21.99 10.04 -6.23
CA PHE A 89 21.82 9.93 -7.68
C PHE A 89 23.03 10.49 -8.46
N ASP A 90 23.84 11.38 -7.84
CA ASP A 90 24.99 12.05 -8.47
C ASP A 90 26.37 11.78 -7.83
N SER A 91 26.50 11.01 -6.73
CA SER A 91 27.79 10.94 -6.01
C SER A 91 28.78 9.93 -6.59
N LYS A 92 29.73 10.46 -7.36
CA LYS A 92 30.98 9.79 -7.73
C LYS A 92 31.99 9.94 -6.57
N ARG A 93 32.26 8.83 -5.85
CA ARG A 93 33.61 8.30 -5.52
C ARG A 93 34.06 8.06 -4.07
N ALA A 94 33.52 8.66 -3.00
CA ALA A 94 34.12 8.46 -1.66
C ALA A 94 33.45 7.38 -0.79
N PHE A 95 32.11 7.34 -0.73
CA PHE A 95 31.37 6.49 0.21
C PHE A 95 30.77 5.22 -0.41
N GLN A 96 30.89 5.04 -1.73
CA GLN A 96 30.30 3.90 -2.45
C GLN A 96 30.68 2.52 -1.86
N PRO A 97 31.93 2.24 -1.46
CA PRO A 97 32.28 0.93 -0.90
C PRO A 97 31.58 0.64 0.44
N LEU A 98 31.43 1.68 1.29
CA LEU A 98 30.74 1.55 2.57
C LEU A 98 29.24 1.32 2.35
N VAL A 99 28.61 2.13 1.49
CA VAL A 99 27.20 1.98 1.10
C VAL A 99 26.95 0.58 0.50
N ALA A 100 27.84 0.13 -0.39
CA ALA A 100 27.77 -1.20 -0.99
C ALA A 100 27.93 -2.33 0.06
N GLY A 101 28.82 -2.15 1.04
CA GLY A 101 28.98 -3.09 2.15
C GLY A 101 27.74 -3.22 3.03
N HIS A 102 27.11 -2.09 3.39
CA HIS A 102 25.84 -2.09 4.13
C HIS A 102 24.70 -2.74 3.32
N ARG A 103 24.58 -2.38 2.04
CA ARG A 103 23.62 -3.01 1.13
C ARG A 103 23.83 -4.51 1.04
N LYS A 104 25.07 -4.97 0.84
CA LYS A 104 25.39 -6.40 0.74
C LYS A 104 25.01 -7.15 2.01
N ARG A 105 25.36 -6.62 3.20
CA ARG A 105 24.98 -7.25 4.48
C ARG A 105 23.47 -7.36 4.65
N LEU A 106 22.72 -6.34 4.26
CA LEU A 106 21.25 -6.38 4.28
C LEU A 106 20.73 -7.46 3.33
N LEU A 107 21.21 -7.48 2.08
CA LEU A 107 20.78 -8.47 1.09
C LEU A 107 21.14 -9.91 1.52
N ASP A 108 22.33 -10.11 2.07
CA ASP A 108 22.75 -11.41 2.62
C ASP A 108 21.86 -11.85 3.80
N HIS A 109 21.42 -10.92 4.65
CA HIS A 109 20.47 -11.20 5.73
C HIS A 109 19.10 -11.60 5.19
N LEU A 110 18.57 -10.86 4.20
CA LEU A 110 17.28 -11.14 3.59
C LEU A 110 17.28 -12.46 2.80
N ALA A 111 18.37 -12.77 2.10
CA ALA A 111 18.54 -14.01 1.33
C ALA A 111 18.55 -15.27 2.21
N ARG A 112 18.84 -15.16 3.51
CA ARG A 112 18.77 -16.29 4.45
C ARG A 112 17.35 -16.67 4.84
N GLN A 113 16.36 -15.81 4.58
CA GLN A 113 14.97 -16.00 4.99
C GLN A 113 13.99 -15.65 3.84
N PRO A 114 14.09 -16.27 2.66
CA PRO A 114 13.34 -15.87 1.47
C PRO A 114 11.82 -16.00 1.64
N GLU A 115 11.35 -17.10 2.24
CA GLU A 115 9.91 -17.31 2.49
C GLU A 115 9.32 -16.25 3.43
N ARG A 116 10.07 -15.91 4.48
CA ARG A 116 9.68 -14.86 5.42
C ARG A 116 9.70 -13.48 4.77
N LEU A 117 10.71 -13.19 3.95
CA LEU A 117 10.78 -11.94 3.19
C LEU A 117 9.54 -11.77 2.32
N ALA A 118 9.21 -12.79 1.52
CA ALA A 118 8.05 -12.79 0.64
C ALA A 118 6.76 -12.53 1.42
N LYS A 119 6.56 -13.26 2.52
CA LYS A 119 5.38 -13.12 3.38
C LYS A 119 5.29 -11.74 4.03
N ASP A 120 6.34 -11.29 4.70
CA ASP A 120 6.36 -10.02 5.41
C ASP A 120 6.19 -8.83 4.44
N VAL A 121 6.74 -8.91 3.21
CA VAL A 121 6.52 -7.90 2.16
C VAL A 121 5.09 -7.92 1.66
N ALA A 122 4.50 -9.09 1.40
CA ALA A 122 3.10 -9.20 0.98
C ALA A 122 2.15 -8.62 2.04
N ASP A 123 2.36 -8.96 3.31
CA ASP A 123 1.59 -8.44 4.44
C ASP A 123 1.77 -6.92 4.60
N TYR A 124 3.00 -6.42 4.42
CA TYR A 124 3.30 -5.00 4.43
C TYR A 124 2.53 -4.26 3.32
N LEU A 125 2.66 -4.71 2.06
CA LEU A 125 2.00 -4.08 0.92
C LEU A 125 0.48 -4.16 1.03
N LYS A 126 -0.09 -5.29 1.48
CA LYS A 126 -1.54 -5.40 1.75
C LYS A 126 -2.00 -4.33 2.74
N THR A 127 -1.21 -4.07 3.77
CA THR A 127 -1.50 -3.02 4.76
C THR A 127 -1.35 -1.63 4.17
N GLN A 128 -0.28 -1.36 3.41
CA GLN A 128 -0.03 -0.05 2.80
C GLN A 128 -1.12 0.35 1.79
N PHE A 129 -1.67 -0.63 1.06
CA PHE A 129 -2.64 -0.42 -0.01
C PHE A 129 -4.08 -0.82 0.36
N LEU A 130 -4.36 -1.03 1.65
CA LEU A 130 -5.70 -1.43 2.13
C LEU A 130 -6.81 -0.48 1.66
N ASP A 131 -6.54 0.82 1.74
CA ASP A 131 -7.46 1.90 1.36
C ASP A 131 -7.13 2.49 -0.02
N ALA A 132 -6.21 1.89 -0.78
CA ALA A 132 -5.86 2.39 -2.10
C ALA A 132 -7.08 2.32 -3.05
N PRO A 133 -7.24 3.28 -3.97
CA PRO A 133 -8.27 3.20 -4.98
C PRO A 133 -8.06 1.93 -5.80
N LYS A 134 -9.04 1.02 -5.78
CA LYS A 134 -9.03 -0.15 -6.65
C LYS A 134 -9.21 0.34 -8.08
N GLY A 135 -8.22 0.09 -8.93
CA GLY A 135 -8.32 0.43 -10.35
C GLY A 135 -9.60 -0.17 -10.91
N SER A 136 -10.50 0.67 -11.42
CA SER A 136 -11.61 0.19 -12.23
C SER A 136 -11.02 -0.34 -13.53
N SER A 137 -10.94 -1.67 -13.65
CA SER A 137 -10.50 -2.38 -14.86
C SER A 137 -11.45 -2.20 -16.07
N GLY A 138 -12.24 -1.12 -16.11
CA GLY A 138 -13.36 -0.93 -17.02
C GLY A 138 -13.28 0.26 -17.98
N THR A 139 -12.23 1.09 -17.94
CA THR A 139 -12.11 2.21 -18.89
C THR A 139 -10.66 2.36 -19.32
N GLY A 140 -10.36 1.87 -20.54
CA GLY A 140 -9.08 2.05 -21.23
C GLY A 140 -8.86 3.51 -21.68
N GLY A 141 -9.08 4.47 -20.77
CA GLY A 141 -8.66 5.84 -20.96
C GLY A 141 -7.15 5.94 -20.70
N GLN A 142 -6.44 6.63 -21.58
CA GLN A 142 -5.04 6.98 -21.35
C GLN A 142 -4.95 7.78 -20.04
N ALA A 143 -4.03 7.43 -19.15
CA ALA A 143 -3.84 8.17 -17.90
C ALA A 143 -3.51 9.64 -18.25
N ILE A 144 -4.41 10.56 -17.87
CA ILE A 144 -4.30 11.99 -18.22
C ILE A 144 -3.20 12.67 -17.38
N ALA A 145 -2.92 12.13 -16.18
CA ALA A 145 -1.92 12.65 -15.27
C ALA A 145 -1.28 11.52 -14.43
N ALA A 146 -0.11 11.80 -13.88
CA ALA A 146 0.55 10.91 -12.92
C ALA A 146 -0.25 10.80 -11.62
N THR A 147 -0.12 9.67 -10.93
CA THR A 147 -0.83 9.37 -9.68
C THR A 147 -0.76 10.51 -8.63
N PRO A 148 0.41 11.13 -8.34
CA PRO A 148 0.46 12.22 -7.37
C PRO A 148 -0.37 13.45 -7.78
N ALA A 149 -0.40 13.78 -9.07
CA ALA A 149 -1.16 14.93 -9.57
C ALA A 149 -2.68 14.68 -9.44
N TYR A 150 -3.14 13.47 -9.75
CA TYR A 150 -4.55 13.08 -9.56
C TYR A 150 -4.98 13.15 -8.10
N ILE A 151 -4.13 12.67 -7.18
CA ILE A 151 -4.38 12.74 -5.74
C ILE A 151 -4.44 14.19 -5.28
N ALA A 152 -3.49 15.03 -5.71
CA ALA A 152 -3.44 16.43 -5.35
C ALA A 152 -4.72 17.19 -5.78
N ASP A 153 -5.17 16.98 -7.02
CA ASP A 153 -6.41 17.59 -7.53
C ASP A 153 -7.64 17.15 -6.73
N THR A 154 -7.74 15.85 -6.43
CA THR A 154 -8.86 15.31 -5.64
C THR A 154 -8.87 15.87 -4.21
N LEU A 155 -7.71 15.98 -3.57
CA LEU A 155 -7.60 16.56 -2.23
C LEU A 155 -7.86 18.08 -2.25
N ALA A 156 -7.45 18.78 -3.30
CA ALA A 156 -7.70 20.19 -3.47
C ALA A 156 -9.20 20.48 -3.62
N ALA A 157 -9.91 19.69 -4.44
CA ALA A 157 -11.36 19.78 -4.59
C ALA A 157 -12.12 19.57 -3.26
N ALA A 158 -11.57 18.77 -2.34
CA ALA A 158 -12.14 18.54 -1.01
C ALA A 158 -11.70 19.56 0.05
N GLY A 159 -10.80 20.49 -0.27
CA GLY A 159 -10.23 21.46 0.67
C GLY A 159 -9.25 20.84 1.68
N LEU A 160 -8.63 19.71 1.35
CA LEU A 160 -7.70 18.96 2.20
C LEU A 160 -6.24 19.00 1.72
N PHE A 161 -5.97 19.72 0.62
CA PHE A 161 -4.63 19.81 0.04
C PHE A 161 -3.78 20.89 0.72
N GLU A 162 -2.65 20.50 1.29
CA GLU A 162 -1.72 21.40 1.99
C GLU A 162 -0.44 21.72 1.20
N GLY A 163 -0.35 21.28 -0.05
CA GLY A 163 0.84 21.46 -0.91
C GLY A 163 1.48 20.15 -1.34
N MET A 164 2.23 20.21 -2.45
CA MET A 164 2.78 19.01 -3.10
C MET A 164 3.88 18.36 -2.27
N ASP A 165 4.78 19.12 -1.64
CA ASP A 165 5.87 18.54 -0.84
C ASP A 165 5.33 17.74 0.34
N LYS A 166 4.37 18.32 1.08
CA LYS A 166 3.68 17.63 2.17
C LYS A 166 2.97 16.37 1.69
N LEU A 167 2.29 16.43 0.55
CA LEU A 167 1.61 15.28 -0.04
C LEU A 167 2.61 14.16 -0.42
N MET A 168 3.74 14.53 -1.01
CA MET A 168 4.74 13.59 -1.49
C MET A 168 5.46 12.88 -0.34
N ASP A 169 5.63 13.55 0.80
CA ASP A 169 6.32 13.02 1.98
C ASP A 169 5.34 12.39 3.00
N ALA A 170 4.03 12.55 2.80
CA ALA A 170 3.01 11.93 3.64
C ALA A 170 3.01 10.39 3.47
N PRO A 171 2.79 9.63 4.57
CA PRO A 171 2.58 8.20 4.50
C PRO A 171 1.41 7.81 3.60
N VAL A 172 1.65 6.88 2.68
CA VAL A 172 0.70 6.43 1.65
C VAL A 172 -0.63 5.96 2.25
N VAL A 173 -0.61 5.26 3.38
CA VAL A 173 -1.84 4.82 4.07
C VAL A 173 -2.72 6.00 4.48
N GLN A 174 -2.12 7.08 4.99
CA GLN A 174 -2.86 8.28 5.39
C GLN A 174 -3.40 8.99 4.15
N THR A 175 -2.58 9.12 3.12
CA THR A 175 -2.96 9.70 1.83
C THR A 175 -4.15 8.96 1.21
N TRP A 176 -4.17 7.63 1.26
CA TRP A 176 -5.30 6.84 0.80
C TRP A 176 -6.58 7.06 1.60
N GLN A 177 -6.48 7.14 2.93
CA GLN A 177 -7.64 7.45 3.78
C GLN A 177 -8.21 8.83 3.46
N LEU A 178 -7.36 9.84 3.29
CA LEU A 178 -7.77 11.20 2.91
C LEU A 178 -8.38 11.23 1.50
N LEU A 179 -7.78 10.51 0.55
CA LEU A 179 -8.29 10.40 -0.82
C LEU A 179 -9.67 9.75 -0.85
N ARG A 180 -9.89 8.66 -0.09
CA ARG A 180 -11.20 8.00 0.02
C ARG A 180 -12.24 8.94 0.64
N LEU A 181 -11.87 9.69 1.67
CA LEU A 181 -12.75 10.69 2.29
C LEU A 181 -13.13 11.79 1.29
N ALA A 182 -12.14 12.33 0.56
CA ALA A 182 -12.33 13.34 -0.47
C ALA A 182 -13.23 12.83 -1.59
N ALA A 183 -12.95 11.64 -2.13
CA ALA A 183 -13.71 11.03 -3.21
C ALA A 183 -15.17 10.76 -2.81
N ARG A 184 -15.40 10.29 -1.59
CA ARG A 184 -16.75 10.09 -1.05
C ARG A 184 -17.49 11.42 -0.88
N ARG A 185 -16.83 12.45 -0.36
CA ARG A 185 -17.43 13.77 -0.08
C ARG A 185 -17.78 14.54 -1.35
N VAL A 186 -16.87 14.54 -2.32
CA VAL A 186 -16.99 15.37 -3.54
C VAL A 186 -17.74 14.61 -4.64
N TYR A 187 -17.44 13.32 -4.83
CA TYR A 187 -17.92 12.55 -5.97
C TYR A 187 -18.91 11.43 -5.59
N GLY A 188 -19.24 11.28 -4.29
CA GLY A 188 -20.20 10.27 -3.83
C GLY A 188 -19.72 8.82 -4.00
N VAL A 189 -18.41 8.60 -4.20
CA VAL A 189 -17.88 7.26 -4.48
C VAL A 189 -18.12 6.32 -3.28
N PRO A 190 -18.73 5.15 -3.50
CA PRO A 190 -18.93 4.17 -2.42
C PRO A 190 -17.59 3.62 -1.96
N ALA A 191 -17.40 3.59 -0.64
CA ALA A 191 -16.24 2.98 -0.01
C ALA A 191 -16.39 1.46 -0.07
N THR A 192 -15.51 0.76 -0.80
CA THR A 192 -15.46 -0.72 -0.80
C THR A 192 -14.28 -1.23 0.04
N ASN A 193 -14.56 -2.10 1.01
CA ASN A 193 -13.62 -2.68 1.97
C ASN A 193 -13.53 -4.21 1.84
N GLU A 194 -12.61 -4.83 2.58
CA GLU A 194 -12.54 -6.30 2.68
C GLU A 194 -13.77 -6.82 3.43
N SER A 195 -14.25 -6.09 4.45
CA SER A 195 -15.53 -6.34 5.11
C SER A 195 -16.71 -6.38 4.14
N ASP A 196 -16.74 -5.48 3.15
CA ASP A 196 -17.84 -5.39 2.20
C ASP A 196 -17.86 -6.60 1.27
N ARG A 197 -16.68 -7.13 0.91
CA ARG A 197 -16.59 -8.40 0.17
C ARG A 197 -17.16 -9.56 0.97
N ILE A 198 -16.83 -9.69 2.25
CA ILE A 198 -17.38 -10.75 3.11
C ILE A 198 -18.90 -10.65 3.19
N ALA A 199 -19.44 -9.44 3.32
CA ALA A 199 -20.88 -9.20 3.33
C ALA A 199 -21.54 -9.56 1.98
N CYS A 200 -20.95 -9.13 0.86
CA CYS A 200 -21.42 -9.45 -0.48
C CYS A 200 -21.35 -10.96 -0.78
N ASP A 201 -20.25 -11.63 -0.43
CA ASP A 201 -20.09 -13.08 -0.62
C ASP A 201 -21.13 -13.86 0.21
N PHE A 202 -21.40 -13.42 1.44
CA PHE A 202 -22.44 -14.02 2.29
C PHE A 202 -23.86 -13.82 1.71
N LEU A 203 -24.18 -12.61 1.26
CA LEU A 203 -25.47 -12.32 0.62
C LEU A 203 -25.64 -13.06 -0.71
N GLY A 204 -24.58 -13.17 -1.50
CA GLY A 204 -24.56 -13.96 -2.74
C GLY A 204 -24.83 -15.45 -2.48
N ASN A 205 -24.23 -16.02 -1.44
CA ASN A 205 -24.47 -17.40 -1.02
C ASN A 205 -25.89 -17.64 -0.47
N LEU A 206 -26.54 -16.61 0.07
CA LEU A 206 -27.94 -16.69 0.49
C LEU A 206 -28.90 -16.59 -0.71
N ASN A 207 -28.58 -15.76 -1.69
CA ASN A 207 -29.40 -15.59 -2.90
C ASN A 207 -29.26 -16.76 -3.89
N GLY A 208 -28.11 -17.44 -3.92
CA GLY A 208 -27.87 -18.65 -4.74
C GLY A 208 -28.40 -19.96 -4.15
N LYS A 209 -29.17 -19.91 -3.05
CA LYS A 209 -29.83 -21.06 -2.41
C LYS A 209 -31.34 -21.14 -2.67
N ASN A 210 -31.84 -20.39 -3.65
CA ASN A 210 -33.17 -20.56 -4.24
C ASN A 210 -33.06 -21.06 -5.69
#